data_AF-A0A6C0AKJ2-F1
#
_entry.id   AF-A0A6C0AKJ2-F1
#
_cell.length_a   1.000
_cell.length_b   1.000
_cell.length_c   1.000
_cell.angle_alpha   90.00
_cell.angle_beta   90.00
_cell.angle_gamma   90.00
#
_symmetry.space_group_name_H-M   'P 1'
#
loop_
_entity.id
_entity.type
_entity.pdbx_description
1 polymer ?
#
loop_
_entity_poly.entity_id
_entity_poly.type
_entity_poly.pdbx_seq_one_letter_code
_entity_poly.pdbx_strand_id
1 'polypeptide(L)'
;MKLRSITNKIVSLCVPAQFYLAISALSIIMILTQNLNGQKNYCLGKFKAPCDNKVSAFAMKILYIIVWTFILDYLCRKGYSKVSWLLVLFPFIMMFVIIGSFMLMSIRG
;
A
#
# COMPACT_ATOMS: atom_id res chain seq x y z
N MET A 1 -12.07 -11.66 -23.44
CA MET A 1 -11.43 -10.57 -24.23
C MET A 1 -11.05 -9.33 -23.39
N LYS A 2 -11.92 -8.80 -22.50
CA LYS A 2 -11.62 -7.62 -21.63
C LYS A 2 -10.42 -7.79 -20.68
N LEU A 3 -10.21 -8.99 -20.12
CA LEU A 3 -9.13 -9.24 -19.14
C LEU A 3 -7.73 -8.95 -19.73
N ARG A 4 -7.50 -9.34 -21.00
CA ARG A 4 -6.23 -9.16 -21.71
C ARG A 4 -5.86 -7.68 -21.91
N SER A 5 -6.85 -6.81 -22.08
CA SER A 5 -6.64 -5.37 -22.25
C SER A 5 -6.16 -4.71 -20.95
N ILE A 6 -6.72 -5.14 -19.80
CA ILE A 6 -6.31 -4.67 -18.48
C ILE A 6 -4.89 -5.15 -18.17
N THR A 7 -4.58 -6.42 -18.46
CA THR A 7 -3.22 -6.96 -18.27
C THR A 7 -2.19 -6.17 -19.08
N ASN A 8 -2.47 -5.83 -20.34
CA ASN A 8 -1.56 -5.04 -21.17
C ASN A 8 -1.34 -3.62 -20.61
N LYS A 9 -2.37 -3.01 -20.02
CA LYS A 9 -2.23 -1.71 -19.34
C LYS A 9 -1.43 -1.80 -18.06
N ILE A 10 -1.52 -2.90 -17.31
CA ILE A 10 -0.74 -3.11 -16.08
C ILE A 10 0.73 -3.39 -16.41
N VAL A 11 0.98 -4.19 -17.45
CA VAL A 11 2.33 -4.52 -17.93
C VAL A 11 3.05 -3.28 -18.51
N SER A 12 2.30 -2.28 -18.99
CA SER A 12 2.90 -1.06 -19.51
C SER A 12 3.27 -0.02 -18.45
N LEU A 13 2.95 -0.25 -17.16
CA LEU A 13 3.42 0.62 -16.08
C LEU A 13 4.93 0.47 -15.86
N CYS A 14 5.54 1.54 -15.38
CA CYS A 14 6.88 1.49 -14.83
C CYS A 14 7.03 0.48 -13.69
N VAL A 15 8.22 -0.14 -13.59
CA VAL A 15 8.57 -1.11 -12.54
C VAL A 15 8.22 -0.64 -11.11
N PRO A 16 8.55 0.58 -10.65
CA PRO A 16 8.19 1.03 -9.30
C PRO A 16 6.66 1.08 -9.07
N ALA A 17 5.88 1.49 -10.08
CA ALA A 17 4.42 1.54 -9.98
C ALA A 17 3.80 0.13 -10.01
N GLN A 18 4.35 -0.78 -10.84
CA GLN A 18 3.95 -2.19 -10.85
C GLN A 18 4.20 -2.86 -9.49
N PHE A 19 5.39 -2.65 -8.92
CA PHE A 19 5.76 -3.20 -7.63
C PHE A 19 4.82 -2.70 -6.53
N TYR A 20 4.58 -1.39 -6.48
CA TYR A 20 3.63 -0.78 -5.54
C TYR A 20 2.22 -1.37 -5.65
N LEU A 21 1.70 -1.49 -6.87
CA LEU A 21 0.37 -2.04 -7.11
C LEU A 21 0.27 -3.51 -6.67
N ALA A 22 1.28 -4.33 -6.98
CA ALA A 22 1.31 -5.75 -6.61
C ALA A 22 1.29 -5.95 -5.09
N ILE A 23 2.21 -5.29 -4.35
CA ILE A 23 2.26 -5.41 -2.89
C ILE A 23 0.99 -4.87 -2.23
N SER A 24 0.44 -3.77 -2.75
CA SER A 24 -0.76 -3.14 -2.18
C SER A 24 -1.99 -3.99 -2.43
N ALA A 25 -2.14 -4.58 -3.61
CA ALA A 25 -3.21 -5.52 -3.92
C ALA A 25 -3.17 -6.75 -3.00
N LEU A 26 -1.98 -7.36 -2.83
CA LEU A 26 -1.79 -8.47 -1.89
C LEU A 26 -2.18 -8.06 -0.47
N SER A 27 -1.76 -6.88 -0.01
CA SER A 27 -2.09 -6.39 1.33
C SER A 27 -3.60 -6.20 1.53
N ILE A 28 -4.31 -5.60 0.57
CA ILE A 28 -5.77 -5.41 0.67
C ILE A 28 -6.48 -6.75 0.69
N ILE A 29 -6.07 -7.73 -0.12
CA ILE A 29 -6.67 -9.07 -0.13
C ILE A 29 -6.54 -9.70 1.27
N MET A 30 -5.35 -9.65 1.87
CA MET A 30 -5.13 -10.19 3.22
C MET A 30 -5.94 -9.48 4.29
N ILE A 31 -6.13 -8.16 4.19
CA ILE A 31 -6.91 -7.41 5.18
C ILE A 31 -8.41 -7.64 4.93
N LEU A 32 -8.83 -7.81 3.69
CA LEU A 32 -10.22 -8.09 3.33
C LEU A 32 -10.67 -9.40 3.96
N THR A 33 -9.88 -10.49 3.84
CA THR A 33 -10.22 -11.79 4.44
C THR A 33 -10.36 -11.73 5.96
N GLN A 34 -9.58 -10.89 6.64
CA GLN A 34 -9.68 -10.67 8.09
C GLN A 34 -10.94 -9.89 8.51
N ASN A 35 -11.58 -9.18 7.57
CA ASN A 35 -12.68 -8.26 7.83
C ASN A 35 -14.03 -8.70 7.27
N LEU A 36 -14.11 -9.90 6.66
CA LEU A 36 -15.35 -10.48 6.16
C LEU A 36 -16.36 -10.80 7.27
N ASN A 37 -15.90 -11.03 8.50
CA ASN A 37 -16.77 -11.36 9.62
C ASN A 37 -17.55 -10.12 10.09
N GLY A 38 -18.83 -10.32 10.44
CA GLY A 38 -19.81 -9.28 10.81
C GLY A 38 -19.55 -8.50 12.11
N GLN A 39 -18.31 -8.45 12.59
CA GLN A 39 -17.92 -7.61 13.72
C GLN A 39 -17.95 -6.13 13.29
N LYS A 40 -18.36 -5.20 14.16
CA LYS A 40 -18.32 -3.74 13.89
C LYS A 40 -16.91 -3.14 13.95
N ASN A 41 -15.87 -3.96 14.10
CA ASN A 41 -14.48 -3.53 14.18
C ASN A 41 -13.74 -3.81 12.86
N TYR A 42 -12.83 -2.91 12.51
CA TYR A 42 -11.83 -3.11 11.48
C TYR A 42 -10.60 -3.80 12.08
N CYS A 43 -10.23 -4.96 11.55
CA CYS A 43 -9.14 -5.78 12.03
C CYS A 43 -7.90 -5.65 11.13
N LEU A 44 -6.72 -5.54 11.71
CA LEU A 44 -5.43 -5.52 11.03
C LEU A 44 -4.45 -6.37 11.85
N GLY A 45 -4.39 -7.67 11.53
CA GLY A 45 -3.76 -8.67 12.37
C GLY A 45 -4.47 -8.76 13.72
N LYS A 46 -3.72 -8.54 14.81
CA LYS A 46 -4.27 -8.52 16.19
C LYS A 46 -4.87 -7.17 16.58
N PHE A 47 -4.66 -6.12 15.79
CA PHE A 47 -5.19 -4.79 16.06
C PHE A 47 -6.65 -4.68 15.64
N LYS A 48 -7.46 -4.05 16.48
CA LYS A 48 -8.88 -3.78 16.22
C LYS A 48 -9.13 -2.28 16.38
N ALA A 49 -9.85 -1.69 15.43
CA ALA A 49 -10.30 -0.31 15.49
C ALA A 49 -11.81 -0.24 15.28
N PRO A 50 -12.54 0.62 16.01
CA PRO A 50 -13.95 0.86 15.72
C PRO A 50 -14.09 1.46 14.32
N CYS A 51 -15.01 0.93 13.52
CA CYS A 51 -15.25 1.41 12.17
C CYS A 51 -16.72 1.23 11.79
N ASP A 52 -17.42 2.34 11.64
CA ASP A 52 -18.86 2.33 11.32
C ASP A 52 -19.13 1.78 9.92
N ASN A 53 -18.28 2.12 8.95
CA ASN A 53 -18.44 1.68 7.56
C ASN A 53 -17.14 1.12 6.97
N LYS A 54 -16.98 -0.20 7.06
CA LYS A 54 -15.84 -0.92 6.48
C LYS A 54 -15.78 -0.78 4.96
N VAL A 55 -16.94 -0.72 4.28
CA VAL A 55 -17.00 -0.61 2.81
C VAL A 55 -16.37 0.71 2.37
N SER A 56 -16.72 1.81 3.04
CA SER A 56 -16.11 3.13 2.78
C SER A 56 -14.59 3.08 3.03
N ALA A 57 -14.14 2.47 4.12
CA ALA A 57 -12.71 2.33 4.42
C ALA A 57 -11.94 1.56 3.34
N PHE A 58 -12.50 0.45 2.83
CA PHE A 58 -11.89 -0.31 1.73
C PHE A 58 -11.93 0.45 0.40
N ALA A 59 -13.04 1.12 0.09
CA ALA A 59 -13.17 1.92 -1.13
C ALA A 59 -12.12 3.04 -1.18
N MET A 60 -11.91 3.76 -0.07
CA MET A 60 -10.88 4.79 0.03
C MET A 60 -9.47 4.23 -0.14
N LYS A 61 -9.18 3.03 0.39
CA LYS A 61 -7.88 2.36 0.19
C LYS A 61 -7.64 1.99 -1.27
N ILE A 62 -8.66 1.47 -1.95
CA ILE A 62 -8.57 1.13 -3.38
C ILE A 62 -8.34 2.40 -4.20
N LEU A 63 -9.10 3.46 -3.93
CA LEU A 63 -8.91 4.75 -4.60
C LEU A 63 -7.50 5.30 -4.38
N TYR A 64 -7.02 5.27 -3.14
CA TYR A 64 -5.67 5.69 -2.79
C TYR A 64 -4.60 4.92 -3.58
N ILE A 65 -4.69 3.59 -3.64
CA ILE A 65 -3.74 2.75 -4.38
C ILE A 65 -3.74 3.13 -5.86
N ILE A 66 -4.91 3.29 -6.47
CA ILE A 66 -5.02 3.65 -7.89
C ILE A 66 -4.35 5.00 -8.15
N VAL A 67 -4.71 6.02 -7.36
CA VAL A 67 -4.14 7.38 -7.49
C VAL A 67 -2.63 7.35 -7.33
N TRP A 68 -2.13 6.68 -6.28
CA TRP A 68 -0.69 6.62 -6.01
C TRP A 68 0.08 5.85 -7.09
N THR A 69 -0.49 4.75 -7.60
CA THR A 69 0.08 4.00 -8.72
C THR A 69 0.27 4.90 -9.94
N PHE A 70 -0.72 5.75 -10.27
CA PHE A 70 -0.61 6.70 -11.38
C PHE A 70 0.43 7.79 -11.13
N ILE A 71 0.54 8.30 -9.90
CA ILE A 71 1.57 9.29 -9.54
C ILE A 71 2.97 8.69 -9.75
N LEU A 72 3.21 7.46 -9.27
CA LEU A 72 4.49 6.77 -9.44
C LEU A 72 4.81 6.49 -10.91
N ASP A 73 3.82 6.06 -11.70
CA ASP A 73 4.00 5.84 -13.14
C ASP A 73 4.32 7.14 -13.88
N TYR A 74 3.60 8.22 -13.55
CA TYR A 74 3.83 9.55 -14.13
C TYR A 74 5.25 10.06 -13.84
N LEU A 75 5.68 10.00 -12.58
CA LEU A 75 7.03 10.42 -12.18
C LEU A 75 8.11 9.60 -12.90
N CYS A 76 7.94 8.29 -12.96
CA CYS A 76 8.87 7.42 -13.66
C CYS A 76 8.96 7.77 -15.16
N ARG A 77 7.82 7.95 -15.84
CA ARG A 77 7.79 8.33 -17.27
C ARG A 77 8.42 9.69 -17.55
N LYS A 78 8.41 10.60 -16.57
CA LYS A 78 9.09 11.90 -16.65
C LYS A 78 10.60 11.85 -16.37
N GLY A 79 11.16 10.65 -16.15
CA GLY A 79 12.59 10.44 -15.88
C GLY A 79 12.94 10.35 -14.40
N TYR A 80 11.96 10.52 -13.49
CA TYR A 80 12.17 10.44 -12.04
C TYR A 80 12.02 9.00 -11.51
N SER A 81 12.64 8.03 -12.20
CA SER A 81 12.57 6.61 -11.81
C SER A 81 13.17 6.36 -10.41
N LYS A 82 14.31 7.00 -10.10
CA LYS A 82 14.94 6.91 -8.77
C LYS A 82 14.05 7.47 -7.65
N VAL A 83 13.38 8.60 -7.91
CA VAL A 83 12.45 9.20 -6.94
C VAL A 83 11.23 8.30 -6.73
N SER A 84 10.72 7.69 -7.80
CA SER A 84 9.60 6.75 -7.72
C SER A 84 9.96 5.53 -6.84
N TRP A 85 11.16 4.99 -6.99
CA TRP A 85 11.66 3.91 -6.12
C TRP A 85 11.84 4.36 -4.67
N LEU A 86 12.39 5.56 -4.44
CA LEU A 86 12.51 6.13 -3.10
C LEU A 86 11.14 6.24 -2.43
N LEU A 87 10.11 6.75 -3.14
CA LEU A 87 8.75 6.88 -2.61
C LEU A 87 8.12 5.53 -2.24
N VAL A 88 8.37 4.48 -3.02
CA VAL A 88 7.90 3.13 -2.72
C VAL A 88 8.59 2.53 -1.49
N LEU A 89 9.90 2.76 -1.34
CA LEU A 89 10.70 2.21 -0.25
C LEU A 89 10.65 3.06 1.03
N PHE A 90 10.30 4.34 0.93
CA PHE A 90 10.25 5.30 2.02
C PHE A 90 9.57 4.78 3.30
N PRO A 91 8.34 4.20 3.27
CA PRO A 91 7.70 3.71 4.49
C PRO A 91 8.47 2.56 5.17
N PHE A 92 9.13 1.69 4.39
CA PHE A 92 9.93 0.61 4.95
C PHE A 92 11.20 1.14 5.62
N ILE A 93 11.88 2.09 4.96
CA ILE A 93 13.05 2.75 5.53
C ILE A 93 12.68 3.47 6.83
N MET A 94 11.60 4.25 6.82
CA MET A 94 11.11 4.98 7.99
C MET A 94 10.72 4.03 9.15
N MET A 95 10.11 2.89 8.85
CA MET A 95 9.78 1.88 9.87
C MET A 95 11.04 1.40 10.60
N PHE A 96 12.10 1.05 9.87
CA PHE A 96 13.37 0.63 10.48
C PHE A 96 14.02 1.76 11.29
N VAL A 97 13.99 3.00 10.77
CA VAL A 97 14.53 4.18 11.46
C VAL A 97 13.81 4.41 12.80
N ILE A 98 12.47 4.38 12.81
CA ILE A 98 11.68 4.61 14.02
C ILE A 98 11.93 3.50 15.05
N ILE A 99 11.87 2.23 14.64
CA ILE A 99 12.11 1.10 15.55
C ILE A 99 13.54 1.17 16.13
N GLY A 100 14.55 1.43 15.29
CA GLY A 100 15.93 1.56 15.73
C GLY A 100 16.11 2.73 16.71
N SER A 101 15.48 3.88 16.44
CA SER A 101 15.51 5.04 17.35
C SER A 101 14.88 4.73 18.70
N PHE A 102 13.76 4.01 18.71
CA PHE A 102 13.09 3.59 19.94
C PHE A 102 13.95 2.63 20.76
N MET A 103 14.60 1.66 20.11
CA MET A 103 15.52 0.73 20.79
C MET A 103 16.72 1.46 21.41
N LEU A 104 17.35 2.40 20.68
CA LEU A 104 18.47 3.18 21.20
C LEU A 104 18.07 4.08 22.38
N MET A 105 16.86 4.63 22.36
CA MET A 105 16.32 5.40 23.48
C MET A 105 16.03 4.49 24.68
N SER A 106 15.47 3.31 24.45
CA SER A 106 15.16 2.34 25.51
C SER A 106 16.40 1.74 26.18
N ILE A 107 17.56 1.70 25.52
CA ILE A 107 18.83 1.22 26.12
C ILE A 107 19.41 2.24 27.10
N ARG A 108 19.09 3.53 26.92
CA ARG A 108 19.59 4.63 27.77
C ARG A 108 18.66 4.98 28.94
N GLY A 109 17.52 4.29 29.08
CA GLY A 109 16.53 4.51 30.13
C GLY A 109 16.56 3.46 31.22
#